data_AF-A0A7X7X909-F1
#
_entry.id   AF-A0A7X7X909-F1
#
_cell.length_a   1.000
_cell.length_b   1.000
_cell.length_c   1.000
_cell.angle_alpha   90.00
_cell.angle_beta   90.00
_cell.angle_gamma   90.00
#
_symmetry.space_group_name_H-M   'P 1'
#
loop_
_entity.id
_entity.type
_entity.pdbx_description
1 polymer ?
#
loop_
_entity_poly.entity_id
_entity_poly.type
_entity_poly.pdbx_seq_one_letter_code
_entity_poly.pdbx_strand_id
1 'polypeptide(L)'
;KTHQKISDEDATKLRKAFKNSMTLIRSMIGSNAFRRYYRGDDENINGYWEPKRFNASLFDVLTWGFTNYDKNLVMANLDAIREGWIALMTEDENFIESIERSTSSLKSVTYRFDAWRKVLSEVLSSTSTQPRCFTRVLKQKLFDTNPTCQICNQQIAEVDDAAVDHIEQYWLGGKTIPENARLTHRYCNWARSKKDVA
;
A
#
# COMPACT_ATOMS: atom_id res chain seq x y z
N LYS A 1 -5.90 30.77 -17.84
CA LYS A 1 -4.54 30.35 -18.26
C LYS A 1 -3.60 30.40 -17.05
N THR A 2 -3.75 29.47 -16.10
CA THR A 2 -3.10 29.58 -14.77
C THR A 2 -1.70 28.96 -14.74
N HIS A 3 -1.36 28.10 -15.70
CA HIS A 3 -0.07 27.39 -15.75
C HIS A 3 0.74 27.65 -17.02
N GLN A 4 0.39 28.67 -17.81
CA GLN A 4 1.08 28.95 -19.07
C GLN A 4 2.54 29.41 -18.87
N LYS A 5 2.89 29.85 -17.65
CA LYS A 5 4.25 30.23 -17.20
C LYS A 5 4.59 29.56 -15.86
N ILE A 6 4.33 28.26 -15.74
CA ILE A 6 4.67 27.52 -14.53
C ILE A 6 6.19 27.58 -14.29
N SER A 7 6.61 27.74 -13.03
CA SER A 7 8.04 27.69 -12.68
C SER A 7 8.58 26.27 -12.83
N ASP A 8 9.88 26.13 -13.05
CA ASP A 8 10.52 24.80 -13.12
C ASP A 8 10.38 24.03 -11.79
N GLU A 9 10.36 24.75 -10.67
CA GLU A 9 10.15 24.18 -9.34
C GLU A 9 8.75 23.58 -9.21
N ASP A 10 7.70 24.33 -9.58
CA ASP A 10 6.32 23.87 -9.50
C ASP A 10 6.05 22.73 -10.49
N ALA A 11 6.61 22.81 -11.70
CA ALA A 11 6.54 21.73 -12.67
C ALA A 11 7.20 20.45 -12.13
N THR A 12 8.32 20.57 -11.44
CA THR A 12 9.02 19.45 -10.80
C THR A 12 8.19 18.85 -9.67
N LYS A 13 7.57 19.69 -8.82
CA LYS A 13 6.66 19.24 -7.75
C LYS A 13 5.47 18.46 -8.30
N LEU A 14 4.79 18.99 -9.33
CA LEU A 14 3.66 18.30 -9.98
C LEU A 14 4.07 16.97 -10.60
N ARG A 15 5.21 16.93 -11.32
CA ARG A 15 5.74 15.68 -11.88
C ARG A 15 6.05 14.65 -10.79
N LYS A 16 6.62 15.08 -9.66
CA LYS A 16 6.90 14.20 -8.52
C LYS A 16 5.62 13.65 -7.90
N ALA A 17 4.61 14.49 -7.67
CA ALA A 17 3.31 14.09 -7.16
C ALA A 17 2.62 13.07 -8.07
N PHE A 18 2.62 13.33 -9.39
CA PHE A 18 2.07 12.41 -10.39
C PHE A 18 2.80 11.06 -10.39
N LYS A 19 4.14 11.06 -10.47
CA LYS A 19 4.94 9.83 -10.46
C LYS A 19 4.75 9.01 -9.18
N ASN A 20 4.68 9.67 -8.04
CA ASN A 20 4.41 9.02 -6.76
C ASN A 20 3.04 8.35 -6.75
N SER A 21 2.00 9.07 -7.18
CA SER A 21 0.63 8.54 -7.28
C SER A 21 0.56 7.34 -8.21
N MET A 22 1.18 7.42 -9.40
CA MET A 22 1.28 6.27 -10.33
C MET A 22 1.98 5.07 -9.71
N THR A 23 3.04 5.30 -8.93
CA THR A 23 3.79 4.24 -8.25
C THR A 23 2.93 3.54 -7.19
N LEU A 24 2.18 4.32 -6.41
CA LEU A 24 1.27 3.80 -5.39
C LEU A 24 0.14 2.98 -6.03
N ILE A 25 -0.49 3.51 -7.08
CA ILE A 25 -1.55 2.81 -7.83
C ILE A 25 -1.04 1.49 -8.41
N ARG A 26 0.12 1.52 -9.05
CA ARG A 26 0.75 0.31 -9.59
C ARG A 26 1.06 -0.71 -8.50
N SER A 27 1.50 -0.26 -7.33
CA SER A 27 1.77 -1.15 -6.20
C SER A 27 0.46 -1.75 -5.66
N MET A 28 -0.60 -0.95 -5.58
CA MET A 28 -1.90 -1.34 -5.02
C MET A 28 -2.64 -2.35 -5.90
N ILE A 29 -2.77 -2.09 -7.22
CA ILE A 29 -3.65 -2.85 -8.12
C ILE A 29 -2.99 -3.33 -9.41
N GLY A 30 -1.69 -3.07 -9.60
CA GLY A 30 -0.91 -3.64 -10.69
C GLY A 30 -1.48 -3.35 -12.08
N SER A 31 -1.61 -4.40 -12.89
CA SER A 31 -2.20 -4.33 -14.23
C SER A 31 -3.68 -4.00 -14.25
N ASN A 32 -4.36 -4.09 -13.11
CA ASN A 32 -5.78 -3.76 -12.98
C ASN A 32 -6.01 -2.28 -12.68
N ALA A 33 -4.98 -1.44 -12.80
CA ALA A 33 -5.11 0.00 -12.63
C ALA A 33 -6.22 0.57 -13.51
N PHE A 34 -7.07 1.41 -12.89
CA PHE A 34 -8.15 2.14 -13.55
C PHE A 34 -9.24 1.27 -14.17
N ARG A 35 -9.43 0.06 -13.63
CA ARG A 35 -10.48 -0.88 -14.01
C ARG A 35 -11.39 -1.13 -12.82
N ARG A 36 -12.68 -1.34 -13.10
CA ARG A 36 -13.66 -1.70 -12.07
C ARG A 36 -13.45 -3.15 -11.65
N TYR A 37 -13.62 -3.42 -10.36
CA TYR A 37 -13.80 -4.79 -9.87
C TYR A 37 -15.29 -5.12 -9.76
N TYR A 38 -15.69 -6.27 -10.27
CA TYR A 38 -17.04 -6.81 -10.14
C TYR A 38 -17.05 -7.92 -9.09
N ARG A 39 -18.02 -7.85 -8.18
CA ARG A 39 -18.24 -8.89 -7.17
C ARG A 39 -18.56 -10.21 -7.86
N GLY A 40 -18.19 -11.31 -7.20
CA GLY A 40 -18.54 -12.64 -7.66
C GLY A 40 -20.04 -12.91 -7.61
N ASP A 41 -20.44 -13.92 -8.37
CA ASP A 41 -21.78 -14.47 -8.45
C ASP A 41 -21.73 -16.01 -8.36
N ASP A 42 -22.88 -16.67 -8.53
CA ASP A 42 -23.00 -18.12 -8.42
C ASP A 42 -22.18 -18.89 -9.47
N GLU A 43 -21.79 -18.23 -10.57
CA GLU A 43 -20.97 -18.83 -11.64
C GLU A 43 -19.47 -18.54 -11.44
N ASN A 44 -19.12 -17.36 -10.93
CA ASN A 44 -17.76 -16.97 -10.59
C ASN A 44 -17.68 -16.34 -9.20
N ILE A 45 -17.52 -17.21 -8.19
CA ILE A 45 -17.45 -16.84 -6.77
C ILE A 45 -16.36 -15.81 -6.47
N ASN A 46 -15.26 -15.83 -7.23
CA ASN A 46 -14.10 -14.97 -6.96
C ASN A 46 -14.28 -13.54 -7.49
N GLY A 47 -15.30 -13.24 -8.31
CA GLY A 47 -15.39 -11.96 -9.01
C GLY A 47 -14.30 -11.77 -10.06
N TYR A 48 -14.22 -10.58 -10.64
CA TYR A 48 -13.22 -10.28 -11.67
C TYR A 48 -13.00 -8.78 -11.88
N TRP A 49 -11.83 -8.45 -12.44
CA TRP A 49 -11.51 -7.09 -12.89
C TRP A 49 -11.96 -6.89 -14.34
N GLU A 50 -12.46 -5.69 -14.66
CA GLU A 50 -12.80 -5.28 -16.02
C GLU A 50 -11.62 -5.54 -16.99
N PRO A 51 -11.80 -6.42 -18.00
CA PRO A 51 -10.68 -6.89 -18.81
C PRO A 51 -10.22 -5.88 -19.86
N LYS A 52 -11.10 -4.99 -20.35
CA LYS A 52 -10.81 -4.14 -21.52
C LYS A 52 -10.97 -2.66 -21.25
N ARG A 53 -11.97 -2.28 -20.45
CA ARG A 53 -12.36 -0.87 -20.34
C ARG A 53 -11.56 -0.11 -19.29
N PHE A 54 -10.84 0.92 -19.73
CA PHE A 54 -10.29 1.94 -18.85
C PHE A 54 -11.40 2.86 -18.35
N ASN A 55 -11.39 3.17 -17.05
CA ASN A 55 -12.34 4.09 -16.44
C ASN A 55 -11.63 5.39 -16.01
N ALA A 56 -11.94 6.49 -16.70
CA ALA A 56 -11.38 7.81 -16.42
C ALA A 56 -11.75 8.34 -15.03
N SER A 57 -12.94 8.02 -14.52
CA SER A 57 -13.34 8.44 -13.17
C SER A 57 -12.51 7.74 -12.09
N LEU A 58 -12.14 6.47 -12.28
CA LEU A 58 -11.23 5.77 -11.38
C LEU A 58 -9.81 6.35 -11.47
N PHE A 59 -9.37 6.75 -12.66
CA PHE A 59 -8.11 7.46 -12.83
C PHE A 59 -8.09 8.77 -12.04
N ASP A 60 -9.09 9.63 -12.20
CA ASP A 60 -9.14 10.91 -11.51
C ASP A 60 -9.13 10.74 -9.98
N VAL A 61 -9.97 9.84 -9.46
CA VAL A 61 -10.13 9.61 -8.02
C VAL A 61 -8.85 9.04 -7.41
N LEU A 62 -8.26 8.01 -8.02
CA LEU A 62 -7.04 7.38 -7.50
C LEU A 62 -5.85 8.34 -7.55
N THR A 63 -5.70 9.05 -8.68
CA THR A 63 -4.58 9.99 -8.84
C THR A 63 -4.65 11.14 -7.86
N TRP A 64 -5.82 11.75 -7.71
CA TRP A 64 -6.00 12.83 -6.74
C TRP A 64 -5.89 12.34 -5.29
N GLY A 65 -6.45 11.17 -4.96
CA GLY A 65 -6.42 10.65 -3.60
C GLY A 65 -5.00 10.47 -3.08
N PHE A 66 -4.12 9.86 -3.87
CA PHE A 66 -2.74 9.60 -3.46
C PHE A 66 -1.82 10.82 -3.43
N THR A 67 -2.19 11.96 -4.03
CA THR A 67 -1.40 13.18 -3.90
C THR A 67 -1.47 13.80 -2.50
N ASN A 68 -2.47 13.41 -1.69
CA ASN A 68 -2.74 14.03 -0.39
C ASN A 68 -2.04 13.33 0.79
N TYR A 69 -1.31 12.24 0.56
CA TYR A 69 -0.74 11.42 1.63
C TYR A 69 0.74 11.11 1.42
N ASP A 70 1.46 10.87 2.53
CA ASP A 70 2.85 10.43 2.48
C ASP A 70 2.95 9.04 1.84
N LYS A 71 3.94 8.87 0.96
CA LYS A 71 4.14 7.63 0.21
C LYS A 71 4.40 6.44 1.14
N ASN A 72 5.18 6.61 2.20
CA ASN A 72 5.52 5.50 3.09
C ASN A 72 4.31 5.07 3.91
N LEU A 73 3.50 6.03 4.35
CA LEU A 73 2.25 5.78 5.07
C LEU A 73 1.24 5.00 4.21
N VAL A 74 1.06 5.38 2.94
CA VAL A 74 0.21 4.63 2.01
C VAL A 74 0.75 3.23 1.77
N MET A 75 2.06 3.10 1.53
CA MET A 75 2.69 1.78 1.29
C MET A 75 2.62 0.85 2.50
N ALA A 76 2.60 1.40 3.73
CA ALA A 76 2.48 0.62 4.96
C ALA A 76 1.07 0.00 5.14
N ASN A 77 0.05 0.65 4.57
CA ASN A 77 -1.35 0.23 4.69
C ASN A 77 -1.93 -0.23 3.36
N LEU A 78 -1.08 -0.62 2.40
CA LEU A 78 -1.46 -0.81 1.01
C LEU A 78 -2.57 -1.86 0.84
N ASP A 79 -2.53 -2.93 1.63
CA ASP A 79 -3.52 -4.01 1.59
C ASP A 79 -4.88 -3.53 2.12
N ALA A 80 -4.91 -2.85 3.26
CA ALA A 80 -6.15 -2.26 3.79
C ALA A 80 -6.76 -1.22 2.84
N ILE A 81 -5.92 -0.39 2.23
CA ILE A 81 -6.35 0.57 1.21
C ILE A 81 -6.93 -0.15 -0.01
N ARG A 82 -6.30 -1.25 -0.45
CA ARG A 82 -6.77 -2.06 -1.57
C ARG A 82 -8.13 -2.69 -1.28
N GLU A 83 -8.33 -3.26 -0.09
CA GLU A 83 -9.62 -3.85 0.30
C GLU A 83 -10.72 -2.79 0.37
N GLY A 84 -10.45 -1.63 0.99
CA GLY A 84 -11.40 -0.52 1.01
C GLY A 84 -11.76 0.00 -0.39
N TRP A 85 -10.81 -0.01 -1.32
CA TRP A 85 -11.07 0.32 -2.73
C TRP A 85 -11.97 -0.69 -3.43
N ILE A 86 -11.78 -1.99 -3.17
CA ILE A 86 -12.63 -3.05 -3.73
C ILE A 86 -14.05 -2.97 -3.15
N ALA A 87 -14.18 -2.73 -1.85
CA ALA A 87 -15.46 -2.55 -1.18
C ALA A 87 -16.29 -1.43 -1.82
N LEU A 88 -15.68 -0.27 -2.13
CA LEU A 88 -16.36 0.82 -2.86
C LEU A 88 -16.95 0.38 -4.20
N MET A 89 -16.28 -0.51 -4.94
CA MET A 89 -16.74 -0.94 -6.28
C MET A 89 -17.76 -2.08 -6.25
N THR A 90 -17.99 -2.67 -5.08
CA THR A 90 -18.80 -3.89 -4.92
C THR A 90 -19.98 -3.73 -3.97
N GLU A 91 -19.89 -2.84 -2.99
CA GLU A 91 -20.87 -2.65 -1.93
C GLU A 91 -21.52 -1.26 -1.95
N ASP A 92 -20.82 -0.23 -2.44
CA ASP A 92 -21.35 1.14 -2.48
C ASP A 92 -22.02 1.44 -3.84
N GLU A 93 -23.34 1.29 -3.88
CA GLU A 93 -24.16 1.55 -5.07
C GLU A 93 -23.99 2.97 -5.62
N ASN A 94 -23.89 3.97 -4.76
CA ASN A 94 -23.72 5.36 -5.18
C ASN A 94 -22.35 5.58 -5.81
N PHE A 95 -21.32 4.94 -5.25
CA PHE A 95 -19.98 4.97 -5.84
C PHE A 95 -19.99 4.30 -7.21
N ILE A 96 -20.60 3.10 -7.33
CA ILE A 96 -20.74 2.38 -8.60
C ILE A 96 -21.45 3.24 -9.65
N GLU A 97 -22.58 3.85 -9.31
CA GLU A 97 -23.32 4.72 -10.23
C GLU A 97 -22.49 5.94 -10.67
N SER A 98 -21.72 6.51 -9.75
CA SER A 98 -20.89 7.69 -10.00
C SER A 98 -19.74 7.44 -10.97
N ILE A 99 -19.30 6.18 -11.12
CA ILE A 99 -18.23 5.77 -12.04
C ILE A 99 -18.75 5.15 -13.35
N GLU A 100 -20.05 4.83 -13.45
CA GLU A 100 -20.65 4.19 -14.63
C GLU A 100 -21.58 5.09 -15.44
N ARG A 101 -22.49 5.82 -14.79
CA ARG A 101 -23.65 6.45 -15.48
C ARG A 101 -23.60 7.98 -15.53
N SER A 102 -23.04 8.65 -14.53
CA SER A 102 -23.12 10.12 -14.41
C SER A 102 -21.77 10.76 -14.07
N THR A 103 -20.71 10.27 -14.71
CA THR A 103 -19.30 10.57 -14.41
C THR A 103 -18.92 12.05 -14.47
N SER A 104 -19.68 12.89 -15.19
CA SER A 104 -19.46 14.34 -15.30
C SER A 104 -20.38 15.21 -14.44
N SER A 105 -21.39 14.64 -13.78
CA SER A 105 -22.28 15.43 -12.91
C SER A 105 -21.55 15.85 -11.63
N LEU A 106 -21.74 17.10 -11.18
CA LEU A 106 -21.10 17.61 -9.96
C LEU A 106 -21.37 16.70 -8.76
N LYS A 107 -22.60 16.22 -8.59
CA LYS A 107 -22.98 15.30 -7.51
C LYS A 107 -22.17 14.00 -7.55
N SER A 108 -22.03 13.37 -8.72
CA SER A 108 -21.24 12.14 -8.87
C SER A 108 -19.76 12.39 -8.67
N VAL A 109 -19.25 13.54 -9.12
CA VAL A 109 -17.85 13.95 -8.93
C VAL A 109 -17.57 14.13 -7.44
N THR A 110 -18.36 14.92 -6.74
CA THR A 110 -18.19 15.14 -5.30
C THR A 110 -18.26 13.82 -4.54
N TYR A 111 -19.26 12.99 -4.82
CA TYR A 111 -19.46 11.73 -4.12
C TYR A 111 -18.25 10.79 -4.21
N ARG A 112 -17.76 10.50 -5.43
CA ARG A 112 -16.67 9.53 -5.60
C ARG A 112 -15.35 9.99 -4.98
N PHE A 113 -15.08 11.30 -5.00
CA PHE A 113 -13.90 11.87 -4.36
C PHE A 113 -14.03 11.81 -2.83
N ASP A 114 -15.21 12.13 -2.29
CA ASP A 114 -15.46 12.08 -0.85
C ASP A 114 -15.44 10.65 -0.31
N ALA A 115 -16.07 9.70 -1.01
CA ALA A 115 -16.06 8.28 -0.66
C ALA A 115 -14.64 7.72 -0.60
N TRP A 116 -13.82 8.02 -1.63
CA TRP A 116 -12.44 7.58 -1.64
C TRP A 116 -11.60 8.26 -0.55
N ARG A 117 -11.77 9.58 -0.35
CA ARG A 117 -11.10 10.30 0.73
C ARG A 117 -11.45 9.70 2.09
N LYS A 118 -12.72 9.32 2.31
CA LYS A 118 -13.17 8.69 3.55
C LYS A 118 -12.41 7.39 3.80
N VAL A 119 -12.36 6.48 2.82
CA VAL A 119 -11.61 5.22 2.92
C VAL A 119 -10.14 5.48 3.27
N LEU A 120 -9.48 6.37 2.54
CA LEU A 120 -8.07 6.71 2.82
C LEU A 120 -7.91 7.29 4.23
N SER A 121 -8.80 8.19 4.64
CA SER A 121 -8.73 8.79 5.97
C SER A 121 -8.94 7.77 7.08
N GLU A 122 -9.88 6.84 6.95
CA GLU A 122 -10.17 5.82 7.96
C GLU A 122 -9.01 4.83 8.09
N VAL A 123 -8.48 4.34 6.96
CA VAL A 123 -7.34 3.43 6.97
C VAL A 123 -6.11 4.12 7.56
N LEU A 124 -5.81 5.36 7.15
CA LEU A 124 -4.58 6.04 7.53
C LEU A 124 -4.63 6.74 8.89
N SER A 125 -5.81 7.08 9.40
CA SER A 125 -5.95 7.66 10.75
C SER A 125 -5.73 6.63 11.87
N SER A 126 -5.83 5.34 11.55
CA SER A 126 -5.51 4.25 12.47
C SER A 126 -4.00 3.97 12.63
N THR A 127 -3.16 4.54 11.76
CA THR A 127 -1.73 4.20 11.70
C THR A 127 -0.84 5.28 12.32
N SER A 128 -0.21 4.97 13.46
CA SER A 128 1.01 5.68 13.88
C SER A 128 2.10 5.41 12.83
N THR A 129 2.82 6.43 12.36
CA THR A 129 3.99 6.26 11.47
C THR A 129 4.96 5.22 12.06
N GLN A 130 5.05 4.04 11.44
CA GLN A 130 5.99 3.01 11.88
C GLN A 130 7.22 2.99 10.96
N PRO A 131 8.44 3.04 11.52
CA PRO A 131 9.66 2.90 10.72
C PRO A 131 9.67 1.52 10.05
N ARG A 132 10.18 1.41 8.81
CA ARG A 132 10.28 0.10 8.12
C ARG A 132 11.47 -0.73 8.62
N CYS A 133 12.51 -0.07 9.12
CA CYS A 133 13.74 -0.71 9.55
C CYS A 133 13.84 -0.68 11.07
N PHE A 134 14.29 -1.78 11.66
CA PHE A 134 14.72 -1.82 13.05
C PHE A 134 15.99 -0.99 13.26
N THR A 135 16.16 -0.46 14.48
CA THR A 135 17.32 0.36 14.82
C THR A 135 18.59 -0.48 14.99
N ARG A 136 19.76 0.12 14.75
CA ARG A 136 21.06 -0.54 14.99
C ARG A 136 21.24 -0.97 16.45
N VAL A 137 20.69 -0.18 17.38
CA VAL A 137 20.70 -0.49 18.82
C VAL A 137 19.93 -1.78 19.10
N LEU A 138 18.75 -1.96 18.50
CA LEU A 138 17.98 -3.19 18.66
C LEU A 138 18.71 -4.40 18.06
N LYS A 139 19.34 -4.24 16.89
CA LYS A 139 20.16 -5.29 16.27
C LYS A 139 21.28 -5.77 17.20
N GLN A 140 22.03 -4.83 17.79
CA GLN A 140 23.12 -5.15 18.71
C GLN A 140 22.59 -5.90 19.94
N LYS A 141 21.51 -5.39 20.55
CA LYS A 141 20.89 -6.03 21.73
C LYS A 141 20.45 -7.46 21.46
N LEU A 142 19.82 -7.72 20.30
CA LEU A 142 19.38 -9.07 19.93
C LEU A 142 20.57 -10.01 19.72
N PHE A 143 21.62 -9.54 19.05
CA PHE A 143 22.84 -10.30 18.82
C PHE A 143 23.56 -10.67 20.13
N ASP A 144 23.72 -9.71 21.03
CA ASP A 144 24.38 -9.90 22.33
C ASP A 144 23.57 -10.84 23.25
N THR A 145 22.25 -10.85 23.12
CA THR A 145 21.36 -11.71 23.92
C THR A 145 21.41 -13.16 23.46
N ASN A 146 21.28 -13.41 22.16
CA ASN A 146 21.34 -14.73 21.58
C ASN A 146 21.73 -14.63 20.10
N PRO A 147 23.00 -14.92 19.74
CA PRO A 147 23.48 -14.82 18.37
C PRO A 147 23.02 -16.01 17.50
N THR A 148 21.89 -16.63 17.78
CA THR A 148 21.35 -17.76 17.00
C THR A 148 20.30 -17.26 16.01
N CYS A 149 20.47 -17.60 14.74
CA CYS A 149 19.50 -17.28 13.70
C CYS A 149 18.18 -18.01 13.95
N GLN A 150 17.08 -17.27 14.06
CA GLN A 150 15.73 -17.80 14.31
C GLN A 150 15.07 -18.50 13.10
N ILE A 151 15.78 -18.64 11.97
CA ILE A 151 15.28 -19.34 10.77
C ILE A 151 15.97 -20.70 10.64
N CYS A 152 17.30 -20.73 10.68
CA CYS A 152 18.08 -21.97 10.51
C CYS A 152 18.60 -22.58 11.82
N ASN A 153 18.40 -21.90 12.95
CA ASN A 153 18.88 -22.30 14.29
C ASN A 153 20.40 -22.48 14.38
N GLN A 154 21.17 -21.87 13.47
CA GLN A 154 22.63 -21.84 13.52
C GLN A 154 23.13 -20.53 14.13
N GLN A 155 24.29 -20.59 14.77
CA GLN A 155 24.96 -19.43 15.36
C GLN A 155 25.49 -18.49 14.27
N ILE A 156 25.29 -17.19 14.46
CA ILE A 156 25.80 -16.10 13.64
C ILE A 156 27.15 -15.67 14.24
N ALA A 157 28.21 -15.71 13.43
CA ALA A 157 29.56 -15.39 13.91
C ALA A 157 29.75 -13.89 14.18
N GLU A 158 29.34 -13.05 13.22
CA GLU A 158 29.55 -11.61 13.27
C GLU A 158 28.22 -10.86 13.27
N VAL A 159 28.15 -9.75 14.02
CA VAL A 159 26.97 -8.89 14.02
C VAL A 159 26.68 -8.36 12.61
N ASP A 160 27.71 -8.20 11.78
CA ASP A 160 27.55 -7.77 10.41
C ASP A 160 26.85 -8.80 9.53
N ASP A 161 26.97 -10.10 9.84
CA ASP A 161 26.28 -11.19 9.13
C ASP A 161 24.82 -11.36 9.58
N ALA A 162 24.42 -10.67 10.65
CA ALA A 162 23.05 -10.65 11.14
C ALA A 162 22.17 -9.61 10.43
N ALA A 163 20.89 -9.93 10.32
CA ALA A 163 19.78 -9.04 9.98
C ALA A 163 18.69 -9.14 11.05
N VAL A 164 17.97 -8.04 11.27
CA VAL A 164 16.75 -8.05 12.08
C VAL A 164 15.57 -8.09 11.11
N ASP A 165 14.79 -9.14 11.20
CA ASP A 165 13.61 -9.41 10.38
C ASP A 165 12.35 -9.30 11.24
N HIS A 166 11.20 -9.09 10.61
CA HIS A 166 9.92 -9.14 11.29
C HIS A 166 9.47 -10.59 11.48
N ILE A 167 8.91 -10.96 12.63
CA ILE A 167 8.33 -12.29 12.86
C ILE A 167 7.11 -12.43 11.96
N GLU A 168 6.09 -11.59 12.16
CA GLU A 168 5.02 -11.34 11.20
C GLU A 168 5.50 -10.34 10.15
N GLN A 169 5.39 -10.68 8.88
CA GLN A 169 5.93 -9.86 7.79
C GLN A 169 5.28 -8.48 7.76
N TYR A 170 6.09 -7.44 7.52
CA TYR A 170 5.62 -6.04 7.51
C TYR A 170 4.43 -5.81 6.57
N TRP A 171 4.40 -6.45 5.39
CA TRP A 171 3.29 -6.30 4.45
C TRP A 171 2.02 -7.04 4.86
N LEU A 172 2.11 -8.04 5.74
CA LEU A 172 0.94 -8.69 6.35
C LEU A 172 0.39 -7.91 7.57
N GLY A 173 0.95 -6.74 7.87
CA GLY A 173 0.58 -5.94 9.04
C GLY A 173 1.56 -6.01 10.22
N GLY A 174 2.68 -6.73 10.04
CA GLY A 174 3.72 -6.86 11.05
C GLY A 174 4.32 -5.52 11.48
N LYS A 175 4.20 -5.20 12.77
CA LYS A 175 4.69 -3.93 13.33
C LYS A 175 6.21 -3.90 13.47
N THR A 176 6.85 -2.75 13.29
CA THR A 176 8.30 -2.60 13.55
C THR A 176 8.55 -2.25 15.01
N ILE A 177 8.28 -3.22 15.88
CA ILE A 177 8.44 -3.14 17.33
C ILE A 177 9.33 -4.29 17.80
N PRO A 178 10.05 -4.15 18.94
CA PRO A 178 10.95 -5.20 19.44
C PRO A 178 10.29 -6.57 19.58
N GLU A 179 9.00 -6.61 19.90
CA GLU A 179 8.21 -7.83 20.10
C GLU A 179 7.99 -8.61 18.80
N ASN A 180 8.02 -7.92 17.66
CA ASN A 180 7.91 -8.52 16.32
C ASN A 180 9.28 -8.64 15.64
N ALA A 181 10.38 -8.47 16.37
CA ALA A 181 11.73 -8.54 15.81
C ALA A 181 12.37 -9.91 16.07
N ARG A 182 13.06 -10.46 15.07
CA ARG A 182 13.91 -11.65 15.22
C ARG A 182 15.27 -11.48 14.57
N LEU A 183 16.28 -12.09 15.17
CA LEU A 183 17.65 -12.11 14.64
C LEU A 183 17.80 -13.25 13.62
N THR A 184 18.36 -12.94 12.46
CA THR A 184 18.51 -13.89 11.35
C THR A 184 19.86 -13.69 10.67
N HIS A 185 20.38 -14.71 9.98
CA HIS A 185 21.42 -14.47 8.98
C HIS A 185 20.87 -13.59 7.86
N ARG A 186 21.68 -12.69 7.29
CA ARG A 186 21.28 -11.93 6.09
C ARG A 186 20.83 -12.84 4.96
N TYR A 187 21.57 -13.92 4.73
CA TYR A 187 21.23 -14.90 3.70
C TYR A 187 19.85 -15.54 3.94
N CYS A 188 19.58 -16.03 5.15
CA CYS A 188 18.29 -16.63 5.50
C CYS A 188 17.13 -15.63 5.37
N ASN A 189 17.34 -14.37 5.76
CA ASN A 189 16.35 -13.31 5.59
C ASN A 189 16.03 -13.05 4.10
N TRP A 190 17.03 -13.02 3.23
CA TRP A 190 16.83 -12.85 1.78
C TRP A 190 16.14 -14.05 1.13
N ALA A 191 16.43 -15.25 1.61
CA ALA A 191 15.84 -16.50 1.11
C ALA A 191 14.43 -16.78 1.67
N ARG A 192 13.92 -15.94 2.57
CA ARG A 192 12.63 -16.14 3.24
C ARG A 192 11.47 -16.16 2.25
N SER A 193 10.59 -17.16 2.40
CA SER A 193 9.38 -17.28 1.56
C SER A 193 8.36 -16.18 1.88
N LYS A 194 7.64 -15.72 0.86
CA LYS A 194 6.55 -14.73 1.01
C LYS A 194 5.32 -15.27 1.76
N LYS A 195 5.26 -16.57 2.00
CA LYS A 195 4.18 -17.27 2.73
C LYS A 195 4.60 -17.74 4.12
N ASP A 196 5.75 -17.30 4.59
CA ASP A 196 6.38 -17.81 5.80
C ASP A 196 5.68 -17.26 7.07
N VAL A 197 4.69 -18.05 7.48
CA VAL A 197 4.08 -18.25 8.81
C VAL A 197 5.10 -18.43 9.94
N ALA A 198 5.37 -17.47 10.83
CA ALA A 198 6.19 -17.77 12.00
C ALA A 198 5.56 -18.86 12.89
#